data_AF-A0A667YJ33-F1
#
_entry.id   AF-A0A667YJ33-F1
#
_cell.length_a   1.000
_cell.length_b   1.000
_cell.length_c   1.000
_cell.angle_alpha   90.00
_cell.angle_beta   90.00
_cell.angle_gamma   90.00
#
_symmetry.space_group_name_H-M   'P 1'
#
loop_
_entity.id
_entity.type
_entity.pdbx_description
1 polymer ?
#
loop_
_entity_poly.entity_id
_entity_poly.type
_entity_poly.pdbx_seq_one_letter_code
_entity_poly.pdbx_strand_id
1 'polypeptide(L)'
;MFRAGGRHVSNRTFTHETRAGFPFLARCFMSAAAVASAQNDCSRGACYPPSGDLLLGRGDQLHATSTCGIHGTEVFCTPYQQVRARTRFCCWCFSVP
;
A
#
# COMPACT_ATOMS: atom_id res chain seq x y z
N MET A 1 4.66 17.78 33.72
CA MET A 1 6.04 18.29 33.56
C MET A 1 6.87 17.23 32.86
N PHE A 2 7.10 17.36 31.55
CA PHE A 2 8.05 16.52 30.82
C PHE A 2 9.15 17.42 30.30
N ARG A 3 10.34 17.30 30.90
CA ARG A 3 11.57 17.95 30.47
C ARG A 3 12.42 16.84 29.85
N ALA A 4 12.54 16.82 28.53
CA ALA A 4 13.51 15.98 27.83
C ALA A 4 14.35 16.90 26.94
N GLY A 5 15.58 17.14 27.39
CA GLY A 5 16.56 17.99 26.72
C GLY A 5 17.05 17.39 25.41
N GLY A 6 17.39 18.28 24.48
CA GLY A 6 17.99 17.92 23.20
C GLY A 6 19.35 17.24 23.36
N ARG A 7 19.64 16.31 22.45
CA ARG A 7 21.01 16.08 22.00
C ARG A 7 21.06 16.32 20.51
N HIS A 8 21.67 17.45 20.22
CA HIS A 8 22.22 17.87 18.95
C HIS A 8 22.98 16.69 18.31
N VAL A 9 22.41 16.07 17.27
CA VAL A 9 23.18 15.11 16.47
C VAL A 9 24.02 15.93 15.50
N SER A 10 25.31 15.97 15.82
CA SER A 10 26.38 16.59 15.03
C SER A 10 26.37 16.03 13.61
N ASN A 11 25.94 16.85 12.65
CA ASN A 11 26.08 16.59 11.23
C ASN A 11 27.57 16.68 10.88
N ARG A 12 28.30 15.56 10.98
CA ARG A 12 29.62 15.46 10.34
C ARG A 12 29.39 15.20 8.87
N THR A 13 29.21 16.29 8.14
CA THR A 13 29.34 16.38 6.69
C THR A 13 30.73 15.85 6.33
N PHE A 14 30.82 14.59 5.93
CA PHE A 14 32.04 14.01 5.41
C PHE A 14 32.23 14.56 3.99
N THR A 15 32.93 15.70 3.90
CA THR A 15 33.37 16.31 2.65
C THR A 15 34.35 15.37 1.99
N HIS A 16 33.87 14.49 1.11
CA HIS A 16 34.72 13.74 0.21
C HIS A 16 35.00 14.62 -1.02
N GLU A 17 36.03 15.47 -0.92
CA GLU A 17 36.70 16.00 -2.10
C GLU A 17 37.34 14.84 -2.86
N THR A 18 36.80 14.51 -4.02
CA THR A 18 37.54 13.74 -5.04
C THR A 18 37.23 14.33 -6.41
N ARG A 19 38.10 15.25 -6.81
CA ARG A 19 38.40 15.53 -8.21
C ARG A 19 38.94 14.25 -8.86
N ALA A 20 38.26 13.76 -9.88
CA ALA A 20 38.80 13.26 -11.16
C ALA A 20 37.71 12.43 -11.84
N GLY A 21 37.34 12.85 -13.05
CA GLY A 21 36.15 12.36 -13.74
C GLY A 21 36.24 10.91 -14.22
N PHE A 22 35.06 10.29 -14.36
CA PHE A 22 34.73 9.22 -15.32
C PHE A 22 33.20 8.99 -15.30
N PRO A 23 32.40 9.67 -16.16
CA PRO A 23 30.95 9.73 -16.02
C PRO A 23 30.21 8.67 -16.86
N PHE A 24 30.63 7.39 -16.85
CA PHE A 24 29.97 6.38 -17.71
C PHE A 24 29.74 4.97 -17.13
N LEU A 25 30.29 4.60 -15.96
CA LEU A 25 30.05 3.28 -15.36
C LEU A 25 29.29 3.31 -14.02
N ALA A 26 28.96 4.49 -13.51
CA ALA A 26 28.33 4.66 -12.19
C ALA A 26 26.79 4.63 -12.21
N ARG A 27 26.16 4.01 -13.22
CA ARG A 27 24.68 3.95 -13.34
C ARG A 27 24.07 2.55 -13.17
N CYS A 28 24.87 1.52 -12.92
CA CYS A 28 24.35 0.17 -12.64
C CYS A 28 24.39 -0.24 -11.15
N PHE A 29 25.01 0.53 -10.26
CA PHE A 29 25.22 0.12 -8.85
C PHE A 29 24.32 0.82 -7.81
N MET A 30 23.42 1.71 -8.22
CA MET A 30 22.53 2.44 -7.29
C MET A 30 21.08 1.94 -7.28
N SER A 31 20.80 0.72 -7.74
CA SER A 31 19.49 0.08 -7.56
C SER A 31 19.45 -0.91 -6.38
N ALA A 32 20.61 -1.34 -5.87
CA ALA A 32 20.69 -2.38 -4.83
C ALA A 32 20.61 -1.85 -3.39
N ALA A 33 20.93 -0.57 -3.14
CA ALA A 33 21.07 -0.05 -1.79
C ALA A 33 19.73 0.14 -1.04
N ALA A 34 18.63 0.39 -1.76
CA ALA A 34 17.32 0.61 -1.15
C ALA A 34 16.68 -0.69 -0.62
N VAL A 35 17.01 -1.84 -1.22
CA VAL A 35 16.58 -3.16 -0.72
C VAL A 35 17.42 -3.60 0.49
N ALA A 36 18.68 -3.18 0.56
CA ALA A 36 19.61 -3.58 1.62
C ALA A 36 19.28 -2.93 2.98
N SER A 37 18.77 -1.70 3.02
CA SER A 37 18.43 -1.03 4.28
C SER A 37 17.23 -1.65 4.99
N ALA A 38 16.29 -2.25 4.25
CA ALA A 38 15.13 -2.96 4.79
C ALA A 38 15.47 -4.34 5.40
N GLN A 39 16.63 -4.92 5.05
CA GLN A 39 17.03 -6.29 5.43
C GLN A 39 17.96 -6.38 6.65
N ASN A 40 18.23 -5.28 7.34
CA ASN A 40 19.14 -5.30 8.50
C ASN A 40 18.61 -6.11 9.69
N ASP A 41 17.30 -6.39 9.75
CA ASP A 41 16.66 -7.08 10.88
C ASP A 41 16.60 -8.62 10.72
N CYS A 42 16.97 -9.17 9.55
CA CYS A 42 16.90 -10.61 9.25
C CYS A 42 18.22 -11.35 9.50
N SER A 43 19.26 -10.66 9.92
CA SER A 43 20.60 -11.21 10.11
C SER A 43 20.73 -12.14 11.33
N ARG A 44 19.74 -12.15 12.22
CA ARG A 44 19.76 -12.88 13.51
C ARG A 44 18.64 -13.90 13.69
N GLY A 45 17.84 -14.17 12.66
CA GLY A 45 16.72 -15.10 12.75
C GLY A 45 15.69 -14.93 11.63
N ALA A 46 14.54 -15.58 11.78
CA ALA A 46 13.45 -15.47 10.82
C ALA A 46 12.84 -14.06 10.85
N CYS A 47 12.63 -13.51 9.67
CA CYS A 47 11.97 -12.23 9.47
C CYS A 47 10.51 -12.43 9.09
N TYR A 48 9.64 -11.65 9.71
CA TYR A 48 8.22 -11.66 9.43
C TYR A 48 7.76 -10.24 9.10
N PRO A 49 7.27 -10.00 7.87
CA PRO A 49 6.74 -8.69 7.53
C PRO A 49 5.48 -8.39 8.37
N PRO A 50 5.16 -7.11 8.59
CA PRO A 50 3.89 -6.75 9.20
C PRO A 50 2.73 -7.25 8.34
N SER A 51 1.74 -7.86 8.97
CA SER A 51 0.47 -8.20 8.31
C SER A 51 -0.29 -6.93 7.91
N GLY A 52 -0.91 -6.93 6.74
CA GLY A 52 -1.74 -5.83 6.26
C GLY A 52 -2.85 -6.32 5.34
N ASP A 53 -3.76 -5.43 4.97
CA ASP A 53 -4.81 -5.72 4.00
C ASP A 53 -4.21 -5.82 2.59
N LEU A 54 -4.32 -7.01 2.00
CA LEU A 54 -3.80 -7.32 0.68
C LEU A 54 -4.66 -6.77 -0.46
N LEU A 55 -5.86 -6.24 -0.19
CA LEU A 55 -6.76 -5.68 -1.21
C LEU A 55 -6.44 -4.20 -1.50
N LEU A 56 -5.82 -3.50 -0.56
CA LEU A 56 -5.47 -2.08 -0.72
C LEU A 56 -4.51 -1.87 -1.90
N GLY A 57 -4.86 -0.92 -2.77
CA GLY A 57 -4.08 -0.59 -3.97
C GLY A 57 -4.13 -1.63 -5.09
N ARG A 58 -4.95 -2.67 -4.96
CA ARG A 58 -5.06 -3.79 -5.92
C ARG A 58 -6.44 -3.93 -6.54
N GLY A 59 -7.23 -2.84 -6.57
CA GLY A 59 -8.58 -2.82 -7.14
C GLY A 59 -8.63 -3.40 -8.56
N ASP A 60 -7.71 -2.99 -9.43
CA ASP A 60 -7.63 -3.45 -10.82
C ASP A 60 -7.23 -4.94 -10.96
N GLN A 61 -6.73 -5.55 -9.89
CA GLN A 61 -6.37 -6.97 -9.86
C GLN A 61 -7.47 -7.85 -9.27
N LEU A 62 -8.58 -7.25 -8.80
CA LEU A 62 -9.74 -7.99 -8.32
C LEU A 62 -10.61 -8.39 -9.51
N HIS A 63 -10.99 -9.67 -9.55
CA HIS A 63 -11.84 -10.21 -10.60
C HIS A 63 -13.08 -10.86 -9.99
N ALA A 64 -14.26 -10.44 -10.47
CA ALA A 64 -15.53 -11.04 -10.13
C ALA A 64 -16.05 -11.86 -11.32
N THR A 65 -16.60 -13.03 -11.05
CA THR A 65 -17.22 -13.86 -12.11
C THR A 65 -18.60 -13.35 -12.53
N SER A 66 -19.18 -12.42 -11.78
CA SER A 66 -20.48 -11.81 -12.05
C SER A 66 -20.55 -10.41 -11.45
N THR A 67 -21.09 -9.47 -12.21
CA THR A 67 -21.30 -8.07 -11.79
C THR A 67 -22.67 -7.62 -12.27
N CYS A 68 -23.54 -7.15 -11.37
CA CYS A 68 -24.85 -6.62 -11.79
C CYS A 68 -24.67 -5.38 -12.64
N GLY A 69 -25.60 -5.12 -13.56
CA GLY A 69 -25.61 -3.88 -14.31
C GLY A 69 -24.65 -3.83 -15.52
N ILE A 70 -23.73 -4.79 -15.67
CA ILE A 70 -22.69 -4.75 -16.72
C ILE A 70 -23.22 -5.09 -18.12
N HIS A 71 -24.26 -5.94 -18.18
CA HIS A 71 -24.95 -6.31 -19.42
C HIS A 71 -26.24 -5.50 -19.64
N GLY A 72 -26.52 -4.51 -18.80
CA GLY A 72 -27.73 -3.72 -18.80
C GLY A 72 -28.28 -3.52 -17.39
N THR A 73 -29.24 -2.61 -17.25
CA THR A 73 -29.85 -2.27 -15.96
C THR A 73 -30.53 -3.46 -15.31
N GLU A 74 -30.21 -3.73 -14.04
CA GLU A 74 -30.79 -4.82 -13.26
C GLU A 74 -31.44 -4.28 -11.97
N VAL A 75 -32.52 -4.92 -11.50
CA VAL A 75 -33.14 -4.59 -10.19
C VAL A 75 -32.65 -5.56 -9.14
N PHE A 76 -32.14 -5.05 -8.02
CA PHE A 76 -31.83 -5.84 -6.84
C PHE A 76 -32.68 -5.39 -5.65
N CYS A 77 -32.98 -6.32 -4.74
CA CYS A 77 -33.76 -6.03 -3.54
C CYS A 77 -33.07 -6.62 -2.31
N THR A 78 -32.89 -5.80 -1.28
CA THR A 78 -32.39 -6.25 0.02
C THR A 78 -33.56 -6.46 0.98
N PRO A 79 -33.52 -7.51 1.83
CA PRO A 79 -34.52 -7.70 2.87
C PRO A 79 -34.36 -6.59 3.91
N TYR A 80 -35.48 -5.95 4.26
CA TYR A 80 -35.52 -4.99 5.36
C TYR A 80 -36.27 -5.66 6.50
N GLN A 81 -35.53 -6.09 7.53
CA GLN A 81 -36.16 -6.64 8.73
C GLN A 81 -36.65 -5.48 9.61
N GLN A 82 -37.97 -5.36 9.72
CA GLN A 82 -38.61 -4.55 10.74
C GLN A 82 -39.32 -5.45 11.74
N VAL A 83 -39.34 -5.03 13.01
CA VAL A 83 -39.89 -5.80 14.15
C VAL A 83 -41.36 -6.22 13.93
N ARG A 84 -42.08 -5.54 13.02
CA ARG A 84 -43.51 -5.76 12.75
C ARG A 84 -43.87 -6.14 11.31
N ALA A 85 -42.93 -6.17 10.36
CA ALA A 85 -43.21 -6.54 8.97
C ALA A 85 -41.95 -6.95 8.21
N ARG A 86 -42.11 -7.90 7.28
CA ARG A 86 -41.05 -8.28 6.32
C ARG A 86 -41.21 -7.45 5.05
N THR A 87 -40.53 -6.32 4.99
CA THR A 87 -40.48 -5.48 3.81
C THR A 87 -39.19 -5.72 3.03
N ARG A 88 -39.15 -5.27 1.77
CA ARG A 88 -37.95 -5.29 0.93
C ARG A 88 -37.71 -3.91 0.37
N PHE A 89 -36.46 -3.52 0.30
CA PHE A 89 -36.04 -2.30 -0.37
C PHE A 89 -35.38 -2.68 -1.69
N CYS A 90 -35.88 -2.13 -2.80
CA CYS A 90 -35.41 -2.45 -4.15
C CYS A 90 -34.75 -1.23 -4.80
N CYS A 91 -33.68 -1.47 -5.56
CA CYS A 91 -32.89 -0.46 -6.26
C CYS A 91 -32.46 -0.96 -7.64
N TRP A 92 -32.16 0.00 -8.52
CA TRP A 92 -31.58 -0.25 -9.83
C TRP A 92 -30.05 -0.30 -9.72
N CYS A 93 -29.43 -1.32 -10.29
CA CYS A 93 -27.99 -1.45 -10.46
C CYS A 93 -27.62 -1.03 -11.89
N PHE A 94 -26.82 0.03 -12.00
CA PHE A 94 -26.23 0.49 -13.24
C PHE A 94 -24.70 0.41 -13.07
N SER A 95 -24.05 -0.48 -13.82
CA SER A 95 -22.59 -0.56 -13.86
C SER A 95 -22.13 -0.14 -15.25
N VAL A 96 -21.31 0.91 -15.32
CA VAL A 96 -20.68 1.34 -16.58
C VAL A 96 -19.29 0.70 -16.61
N PRO A 97 -18.95 -0.06 -17.68
CA PRO A 97 -17.66 -0.71 -17.81
C PRO A 97 -16.49 0.28 -17.97
#